data_AF-A0A3A0D9H7-F1
#
_entry.id   AF-A0A3A0D9H7-F1
#
_cell.length_a   1.000
_cell.length_b   1.000
_cell.length_c   1.000
_cell.angle_alpha   90.00
_cell.angle_beta   90.00
_cell.angle_gamma   90.00
#
_symmetry.space_group_name_H-M   'P 1'
#
loop_
_entity.id
_entity.type
_entity.pdbx_description
1 polymer ?
#
loop_
_entity_poly.entity_id
_entity_poly.type
_entity_poly.pdbx_seq_one_letter_code
_entity_poly.pdbx_strand_id
1 'polypeptide(L)'
;MSLKALSADERQVVFACLAAAAHGPFFDDEEFHTLIGLDRHEVAAIAAAAPDIDDADEAVLLAINNSLNNLLWYPHREEEAWESLIPASPEEVWRIFNKWRGGDGPAGDRAYWQALM
;
A
#
# COMPACT_ATOMS: atom_id res chain seq x y z
N MET A 1 6.10 -5.14 11.18
CA MET A 1 5.19 -5.16 10.02
C MET A 1 4.66 -6.57 9.88
N SER A 2 3.34 -6.80 9.90
CA SER A 2 2.82 -8.15 9.61
C SER A 2 1.36 -8.17 9.15
N LEU A 3 1.10 -8.89 8.06
CA LEU A 3 -0.23 -9.25 7.56
C LEU A 3 -1.02 -10.12 8.54
N LYS A 4 -0.34 -10.88 9.42
CA LYS A 4 -1.00 -11.69 10.45
C LYS A 4 -1.66 -10.85 11.54
N ALA A 5 -1.22 -9.60 11.73
CA ALA A 5 -1.85 -8.66 12.66
C ALA A 5 -3.18 -8.11 12.12
N LEU A 6 -3.42 -8.21 10.81
CA LEU A 6 -4.62 -7.72 10.15
C LEU A 6 -5.76 -8.76 10.17
N SER A 7 -7.00 -8.30 10.09
CA SER A 7 -8.16 -9.16 9.80
C SER A 7 -8.11 -9.65 8.34
N ALA A 8 -9.00 -10.57 7.97
CA ALA A 8 -9.11 -11.02 6.57
C ALA A 8 -9.51 -9.87 5.64
N ASP A 9 -10.47 -9.05 6.04
CA ASP A 9 -10.94 -7.89 5.25
C ASP A 9 -9.84 -6.83 5.12
N GLU A 10 -9.10 -6.56 6.21
CA GLU A 10 -7.98 -5.61 6.18
C GLU A 10 -6.84 -6.09 5.26
N ARG A 11 -6.54 -7.40 5.24
CA ARG A 11 -5.58 -7.95 4.28
C ARG A 11 -6.08 -7.80 2.84
N GLN A 12 -7.37 -7.99 2.59
CA GLN A 12 -7.93 -7.80 1.26
C GLN A 12 -7.74 -6.36 0.76
N VAL A 13 -7.85 -5.37 1.64
CA VAL A 13 -7.54 -3.97 1.30
C VAL A 13 -6.06 -3.81 0.95
N VAL A 14 -5.13 -4.39 1.72
CA VAL A 14 -3.69 -4.36 1.38
C VAL A 14 -3.42 -4.95 0.00
N PHE A 15 -4.03 -6.10 -0.32
CA PHE A 15 -3.87 -6.75 -1.62
C PHE A 15 -4.47 -5.92 -2.76
N ALA A 16 -5.62 -5.29 -2.53
CA ALA A 16 -6.20 -4.35 -3.47
C ALA A 16 -5.29 -3.14 -3.71
N CYS A 17 -4.64 -2.60 -2.67
CA CYS A 17 -3.66 -1.53 -2.81
C CYS A 17 -2.42 -1.96 -3.62
N LEU A 18 -1.91 -3.18 -3.43
CA LEU A 18 -0.81 -3.72 -4.25
C LEU A 18 -1.21 -3.82 -5.73
N ALA A 19 -2.39 -4.40 -6.01
CA ALA A 19 -2.92 -4.52 -7.36
C ALA A 19 -3.18 -3.14 -8.00
N ALA A 20 -3.74 -2.20 -7.23
CA ALA A 20 -3.99 -0.83 -7.65
C ALA A 20 -2.69 -0.09 -7.97
N ALA A 21 -1.65 -0.23 -7.14
CA ALA A 21 -0.34 0.34 -7.45
C ALA A 21 0.23 -0.26 -8.75
N ALA A 22 0.20 -1.58 -8.92
CA ALA A 22 0.78 -2.25 -10.08
C ALA A 22 0.03 -1.96 -11.39
N HIS A 23 -1.30 -1.94 -11.36
CA HIS A 23 -2.15 -1.97 -12.55
C HIS A 23 -3.02 -0.71 -12.75
N GLY A 24 -3.14 0.13 -11.72
CA GLY A 24 -3.91 1.36 -11.77
C GLY A 24 -3.09 2.56 -12.29
N PRO A 25 -3.77 3.68 -12.57
CA PRO A 25 -3.15 4.89 -13.13
C PRO A 25 -2.42 5.76 -12.09
N PHE A 26 -2.21 5.28 -10.86
CA PHE A 26 -1.73 6.12 -9.75
C PHE A 26 -0.29 6.61 -9.89
N PHE A 27 0.54 5.86 -10.62
CA PHE A 27 1.97 6.11 -10.75
C PHE A 27 2.39 5.91 -12.20
N ASP A 28 3.14 6.85 -12.75
CA ASP A 28 3.73 6.75 -14.08
C ASP A 28 4.93 5.78 -14.09
N ASP A 29 5.18 5.13 -15.23
CA ASP A 29 6.27 4.15 -15.37
C ASP A 29 7.65 4.75 -15.09
N GLU A 30 7.87 6.01 -15.44
CA GLU A 30 9.15 6.71 -15.26
C GLU A 30 9.47 6.94 -13.77
N GLU A 31 8.45 7.14 -12.93
CA GLU A 31 8.60 7.41 -11.51
C GLU A 31 8.34 6.17 -10.64
N PHE A 32 7.74 5.12 -11.19
CA PHE A 32 7.31 3.94 -10.45
C PHE A 32 8.43 3.35 -9.59
N HIS A 33 9.59 3.08 -10.20
CA HIS A 33 10.74 2.53 -9.48
C HIS A 33 11.25 3.48 -8.39
N THR A 34 11.22 4.79 -8.63
CA THR A 34 11.63 5.80 -7.63
C THR A 34 10.68 5.83 -6.43
N LEU A 35 9.37 5.72 -6.67
CA LEU A 35 8.35 5.78 -5.62
C LEU A 35 8.23 4.46 -4.84
N ILE A 36 8.35 3.34 -5.54
CA ILE A 36 8.09 2.01 -4.97
C ILE A 36 9.37 1.28 -4.57
N GLY A 37 10.51 1.57 -5.21
CA GLY A 37 11.77 0.86 -5.00
C GLY A 37 11.83 -0.51 -5.67
N LEU A 38 10.83 -0.85 -6.49
CA LEU A 38 10.71 -2.06 -7.29
C LEU A 38 10.18 -1.68 -8.67
N ASP A 39 10.45 -2.51 -9.67
CA ASP A 39 9.83 -2.37 -10.97
C ASP A 39 8.36 -2.77 -10.93
N ARG A 40 7.54 -2.17 -11.79
CA ARG A 40 6.09 -2.44 -11.86
C ARG A 40 5.76 -3.93 -12.00
N HIS A 41 6.55 -4.64 -12.80
CA HIS A 41 6.33 -6.07 -13.03
C HIS A 41 6.62 -6.93 -11.79
N GLU A 42 7.53 -6.49 -10.91
CA GLU A 42 7.80 -7.16 -9.64
C GLU A 42 6.63 -6.97 -8.67
N VAL A 43 6.11 -5.74 -8.56
CA VAL A 43 4.91 -5.46 -7.73
C VAL A 43 3.69 -6.21 -8.27
N ALA A 44 3.52 -6.28 -9.59
CA ALA A 44 2.47 -7.06 -10.22
C ALA A 44 2.58 -8.56 -9.88
N ALA A 45 3.80 -9.12 -9.88
CA ALA A 45 4.02 -10.51 -9.52
C ALA A 45 3.69 -10.77 -8.04
N ILE A 46 4.07 -9.87 -7.14
CA ILE A 46 3.71 -9.93 -5.71
C ILE A 46 2.18 -9.84 -5.54
N ALA A 47 1.52 -8.90 -6.22
CA ALA A 47 0.07 -8.75 -6.17
C ALA A 47 -0.64 -10.01 -6.68
N ALA A 48 -0.14 -10.64 -7.74
CA ALA A 48 -0.72 -11.86 -8.31
C ALA A 48 -0.52 -13.10 -7.41
N ALA A 49 0.50 -13.11 -6.56
CA ALA A 49 0.73 -14.19 -5.59
C ALA A 49 -0.18 -14.09 -4.35
N ALA A 50 -0.86 -12.96 -4.12
CA ALA A 50 -1.81 -12.82 -3.02
C ALA A 50 -2.99 -13.82 -3.16
N PRO A 51 -3.48 -14.40 -2.04
CA PRO A 51 -3.13 -14.09 -0.66
C PRO A 51 -1.91 -14.85 -0.11
N ASP A 52 -1.23 -15.67 -0.91
CA ASP A 52 -0.13 -16.56 -0.49
C ASP A 52 1.24 -15.89 -0.66
N ILE A 53 1.42 -14.73 -0.01
CA ILE A 53 2.68 -13.98 0.00
C ILE A 53 3.36 -14.04 1.36
N ASP A 54 4.69 -14.10 1.36
CA ASP A 54 5.52 -14.08 2.57
C ASP A 54 5.82 -12.64 2.99
N ASP A 55 5.19 -12.16 4.06
CA ASP A 55 5.42 -10.81 4.61
C ASP A 55 6.72 -10.68 5.41
N ALA A 56 7.57 -11.72 5.44
CA ALA A 56 8.95 -11.64 5.89
C ALA A 56 9.96 -11.33 4.76
N ASP A 57 9.55 -11.51 3.49
CA ASP A 57 10.37 -11.17 2.33
C ASP A 57 10.53 -9.65 2.19
N GLU A 58 11.77 -9.19 1.95
CA GLU A 58 12.09 -7.77 1.88
C GLU A 58 11.39 -7.05 0.72
N ALA A 59 11.27 -7.69 -0.45
CA ALA A 59 10.58 -7.11 -1.59
C ALA A 59 9.08 -7.03 -1.34
N VAL A 60 8.49 -8.03 -0.68
CA VAL A 60 7.07 -8.00 -0.28
C VAL A 60 6.80 -6.87 0.72
N LEU A 61 7.65 -6.74 1.74
CA LEU A 61 7.56 -5.65 2.72
C LEU A 61 7.67 -4.27 2.05
N LEU A 62 8.63 -4.11 1.13
CA LEU A 62 8.87 -2.87 0.39
C LEU A 62 7.67 -2.52 -0.50
N ALA A 63 7.15 -3.50 -1.25
CA ALA A 63 5.96 -3.34 -2.09
C ALA A 63 4.75 -2.88 -1.26
N ILE A 64 4.43 -3.60 -0.17
CA ILE A 64 3.30 -3.22 0.69
C ILE A 64 3.50 -1.81 1.26
N ASN A 65 4.68 -1.53 1.83
CA ASN A 65 4.93 -0.25 2.47
C ASN A 65 4.80 0.92 1.48
N ASN A 66 5.45 0.82 0.34
CA ASN A 66 5.53 1.94 -0.59
C ASN A 66 4.27 2.08 -1.44
N SER A 67 3.56 0.99 -1.77
CA SER A 67 2.24 1.08 -2.40
C SER A 67 1.25 1.82 -1.50
N LEU A 68 1.09 1.41 -0.23
CA LEU A 68 0.14 2.07 0.68
C LEU A 68 0.57 3.52 0.98
N ASN A 69 1.86 3.78 1.19
CA ASN A 69 2.36 5.12 1.48
C ASN A 69 2.13 6.09 0.32
N ASN A 70 2.48 5.70 -0.91
CA ASN A 70 2.34 6.59 -2.06
C ASN A 70 0.88 6.71 -2.52
N LEU A 71 0.06 5.66 -2.41
CA LEU A 71 -1.37 5.79 -2.67
C LEU A 71 -2.01 6.85 -1.74
N LEU A 72 -1.60 6.92 -0.47
CA LEU A 72 -2.17 7.91 0.46
C LEU A 72 -1.66 9.34 0.23
N TRP A 73 -0.41 9.51 -0.20
CA TRP A 73 0.29 10.80 -0.08
C TRP A 73 0.92 11.34 -1.35
N TYR A 74 1.16 10.51 -2.36
CA TYR A 74 1.63 10.98 -3.65
C TYR A 74 0.47 11.65 -4.40
N PRO A 75 0.65 12.83 -5.02
CA PRO A 75 -0.44 13.60 -5.61
C PRO A 75 -0.88 13.03 -6.97
N HIS A 76 -1.44 11.82 -6.98
CA HIS A 76 -1.82 11.10 -8.20
C HIS A 76 -3.06 11.69 -8.90
N ARG A 77 -4.01 12.31 -8.18
CA ARG A 77 -5.27 12.88 -8.74
C ARG A 77 -6.14 11.84 -9.47
N GLU A 78 -6.22 10.66 -8.88
CA GLU A 78 -6.90 9.47 -9.45
C GLU A 78 -8.02 9.01 -8.51
N GLU A 79 -8.87 9.94 -8.07
CA GLU A 79 -9.96 9.67 -7.13
C GLU A 79 -10.98 8.68 -7.73
N GLU A 80 -11.30 8.79 -9.01
CA GLU A 80 -12.22 7.86 -9.68
C GLU A 80 -11.64 6.45 -9.75
N ALA A 81 -10.35 6.32 -10.06
CA ALA A 81 -9.68 5.02 -10.08
C ALA A 81 -9.59 4.42 -8.67
N TRP A 82 -9.39 5.25 -7.64
CA TRP A 82 -9.42 4.82 -6.25
C TRP A 82 -10.73 4.12 -5.91
N GLU A 83 -11.87 4.79 -6.16
CA GLU A 83 -13.19 4.25 -5.86
C GLU A 83 -13.47 2.93 -6.58
N SER A 84 -12.91 2.75 -7.79
CA SER A 84 -13.10 1.52 -8.56
C SER A 84 -12.17 0.37 -8.16
N LEU A 85 -10.95 0.66 -7.73
CA LEU A 85 -9.89 -0.35 -7.55
C LEU A 85 -9.61 -0.69 -6.09
N ILE A 86 -9.87 0.24 -5.17
CA ILE A 86 -9.54 0.10 -3.75
C ILE A 86 -10.86 0.07 -2.95
N PRO A 87 -11.23 -1.06 -2.33
CA PRO A 87 -12.51 -1.21 -1.63
C PRO A 87 -12.50 -0.59 -0.22
N ALA A 88 -11.85 0.57 -0.05
CA ALA A 88 -11.70 1.27 1.21
C ALA A 88 -11.45 2.77 0.98
N SER A 89 -11.86 3.62 1.93
CA SER A 89 -11.51 5.05 1.87
C SER A 89 -10.02 5.26 2.20
N PRO A 90 -9.42 6.41 1.82
CA PRO A 90 -8.07 6.76 2.23
C PRO A 90 -7.84 6.69 3.75
N GLU A 91 -8.82 7.12 4.57
CA GLU A 91 -8.73 7.04 6.03
C GLU A 91 -8.64 5.60 6.53
N GLU A 92 -9.41 4.69 5.91
CA GLU A 92 -9.40 3.28 6.27
C GLU A 92 -8.11 2.59 5.83
N VAL A 93 -7.61 2.88 4.62
CA VAL A 93 -6.29 2.42 4.16
C VAL A 93 -5.20 2.89 5.11
N TRP A 94 -5.24 4.15 5.57
CA TRP A 94 -4.28 4.66 6.54
C TRP A 94 -4.38 3.97 7.90
N ARG A 95 -5.58 3.71 8.41
CA ARG A 95 -5.79 2.95 9.65
C ARG A 95 -5.18 1.55 9.54
N ILE A 96 -5.44 0.85 8.44
CA ILE A 96 -4.90 -0.49 8.15
C ILE A 96 -3.37 -0.43 8.05
N PHE A 97 -2.84 0.58 7.35
CA PHE A 97 -1.41 0.74 7.18
C PHE A 97 -0.67 0.91 8.50
N ASN A 98 -1.20 1.75 9.39
CA ASN A 98 -0.64 1.96 10.73
C ASN A 98 -0.67 0.66 11.55
N LYS A 99 -1.79 -0.06 11.50
CA LYS A 99 -1.93 -1.36 12.18
C LYS A 99 -0.92 -2.38 11.64
N TRP A 100 -0.75 -2.46 10.32
CA TRP A 100 0.21 -3.33 9.66
C TRP A 100 1.65 -3.01 10.10
N ARG A 101 2.01 -1.73 10.24
CA ARG A 101 3.31 -1.29 10.77
C ARG A 101 3.54 -1.65 12.25
N GLY A 102 2.52 -2.10 12.97
CA GLY A 102 2.58 -2.43 14.39
C GLY A 102 2.22 -1.24 15.30
N GLY A 103 1.56 -0.21 14.77
CA GLY A 103 0.98 0.85 15.58
C GLY A 103 -0.31 0.38 16.26
N ASP A 104 -0.49 0.73 17.53
CA ASP A 104 -1.62 0.28 18.36
C ASP A 104 -2.99 0.93 18.00
N GLY A 105 -3.01 1.89 17.07
CA GLY A 105 -4.20 2.65 16.66
C GLY A 105 -4.76 3.58 17.76
N PRO A 106 -5.46 4.69 17.42
CA PRO A 106 -5.70 5.25 16.10
C PRO A 106 -4.58 6.21 15.70
N ALA A 107 -4.39 6.39 14.38
CA ALA A 107 -3.97 7.66 13.81
C ALA A 107 -2.81 8.37 14.53
N GLY A 108 -1.63 7.72 14.62
CA GLY A 108 -0.42 8.42 15.05
C GLY A 108 -0.29 9.71 14.23
N ASP A 109 -0.25 10.84 14.91
CA ASP A 109 -0.44 12.19 14.38
C ASP A 109 0.17 12.35 12.98
N ARG A 110 -0.65 12.74 11.99
CA ARG A 110 -0.27 12.91 10.58
C ARG A 110 1.01 13.75 10.42
N ALA A 111 1.24 14.67 11.37
CA ALA A 111 2.41 15.52 11.45
C ALA A 111 3.72 14.80 11.82
N TYR A 112 3.67 13.69 12.56
CA TYR A 112 4.88 12.99 13.04
C TYR A 112 5.62 12.27 11.91
N TRP A 113 4.89 11.66 10.97
CA TRP A 113 5.51 10.95 9.84
C TRP A 113 5.85 11.86 8.66
N GLN A 114 5.14 12.98 8.49
CA GLN A 114 5.54 14.04 7.53
C GLN A 114 6.87 14.70 7.90
N ALA A 115 7.28 14.64 9.17
CA ALA A 115 8.54 15.23 9.65
C ALA A 115 9.74 14.26 9.56
N LEU A 116 9.54 12.99 9.19
CA LEU A 116 10.57 11.94 9.16
C LEU A 116 10.84 11.38 7.75
N MET A 117 10.17 11.90 6.72
CA MET A 117 10.47 11.70 5.29
C MET A 117 11.00 12.99 4.70
#